data_AF-A0A2N0XIJ1-F1
#
_entry.id   AF-A0A2N0XIJ1-F1
#
_cell.length_a   1.000
_cell.length_b   1.000
_cell.length_c   1.000
_cell.angle_alpha   90.00
_cell.angle_beta   90.00
_cell.angle_gamma   90.00
#
_symmetry.space_group_name_H-M   'P 1'
#
loop_
_entity.id
_entity.type
_entity.pdbx_description
1 polymer ?
#
loop_
_entity_poly.entity_id
_entity_poly.type
_entity_poly.pdbx_seq_one_letter_code
_entity_poly.pdbx_strand_id
1 'polypeptide(L)'
;MKKKIIFACTLALSLTGLEAQRWQPVTEKVIPVRKEVNIIHAFKVDLNSLRDMLKNAPEAGQGASPITISLPTTDGKIERFSVYSSPVVEKSMADRYQLGAYSGVGLDNPNKQIRFSTA
;
A
#
# COMPACT_ATOMS: atom_id res chain seq x y z
N MET A 1 -3.48 2.60 61.46
CA MET A 1 -4.42 2.61 60.32
C MET A 1 -3.62 2.48 59.02
N LYS A 2 -3.68 1.33 58.34
CA LYS A 2 -2.84 1.04 57.15
C LYS A 2 -3.64 1.31 55.87
N LYS A 3 -3.22 2.29 55.06
CA LYS A 3 -3.82 2.58 53.75
C LYS A 3 -3.18 1.66 52.70
N LYS A 4 -3.97 0.81 52.07
CA LYS A 4 -3.53 -0.02 50.93
C LYS A 4 -3.74 0.79 49.65
N ILE A 5 -2.66 1.18 48.99
CA ILE A 5 -2.71 1.82 47.68
C ILE A 5 -2.66 0.70 46.65
N ILE A 6 -3.76 0.46 45.95
CA ILE A 6 -3.82 -0.49 44.84
C ILE A 6 -3.40 0.28 43.59
N PHE A 7 -2.21 -0.01 43.07
CA PHE A 7 -1.75 0.47 41.77
C PHE A 7 -2.41 -0.42 40.70
N ALA A 8 -3.49 0.06 40.09
CA ALA A 8 -4.12 -0.61 38.96
C ALA A 8 -3.38 -0.21 37.67
N CYS A 9 -2.48 -1.08 37.18
CA CYS A 9 -1.91 -0.95 35.85
C CYS A 9 -2.96 -1.39 34.82
N THR A 10 -3.73 -0.45 34.29
CA THR A 10 -4.58 -0.69 33.12
C THR A 10 -3.69 -0.78 31.88
N LEU A 11 -3.35 -2.01 31.50
CA LEU A 11 -2.71 -2.31 30.23
C LEU A 11 -3.77 -2.18 29.12
N ALA A 12 -3.87 -0.98 28.53
CA ALA A 12 -4.65 -0.79 27.32
C ALA A 12 -3.91 -1.46 26.15
N LEU A 13 -4.23 -2.72 25.86
CA LEU A 13 -3.91 -3.34 24.58
C LEU A 13 -4.77 -2.66 23.50
N SER A 14 -4.31 -1.54 22.97
CA SER A 14 -4.76 -1.09 21.66
C SER A 14 -4.18 -2.07 20.63
N LEU A 15 -4.97 -3.06 20.22
CA LEU A 15 -4.76 -3.78 18.96
C LEU A 15 -4.97 -2.76 17.82
N THR A 16 -3.96 -1.93 17.57
CA THR A 16 -3.84 -1.27 16.28
C THR A 16 -3.52 -2.38 15.29
N GLY A 17 -4.45 -2.70 14.39
CA GLY A 17 -4.21 -3.66 13.32
C GLY A 17 -2.88 -3.37 12.64
N LEU A 18 -2.13 -4.42 12.31
CA LEU A 18 -0.97 -4.31 11.44
C LEU A 18 -1.46 -3.84 10.06
N GLU A 19 -1.63 -2.54 9.88
CA GLU A 19 -1.74 -1.92 8.57
C GLU A 19 -0.36 -2.07 7.92
N ALA A 20 -0.13 -3.22 7.27
CA ALA A 20 1.16 -3.60 6.67
C ALA A 20 1.66 -2.55 5.65
N GLN A 21 0.75 -1.73 5.12
CA GLN A 21 1.05 -0.65 4.20
C GLN A 21 0.82 0.72 4.89
N ARG A 22 1.88 1.22 5.54
CA ARG A 22 1.88 2.48 6.32
C ARG A 22 1.89 3.71 5.40
N TRP A 23 0.80 3.98 4.70
CA TRP A 23 0.63 5.23 3.95
C TRP A 23 0.56 6.42 4.89
N GLN A 24 1.49 7.37 4.73
CA GLN A 24 1.56 8.59 5.52
C GLN A 24 1.22 9.79 4.65
N PRO A 25 0.21 10.61 4.99
CA PRO A 25 -0.08 11.82 4.23
C PRO A 25 1.11 12.79 4.31
N VAL A 26 1.44 13.43 3.20
CA VAL A 26 2.44 14.48 3.14
C VAL A 26 1.78 15.81 3.46
N THR A 27 2.16 16.42 4.57
CA THR A 27 1.66 17.74 5.01
C THR A 27 2.47 18.89 4.42
N GLU A 28 3.68 18.60 3.96
CA GLU A 28 4.57 19.57 3.33
C GLU A 28 4.08 19.93 1.92
N LYS A 29 4.34 21.17 1.50
CA LYS A 29 4.02 21.63 0.15
C LYS A 29 4.83 20.85 -0.87
N VAL A 30 4.16 19.98 -1.63
CA VAL A 30 4.77 19.28 -2.76
C VAL A 30 4.82 20.23 -3.96
N ILE A 31 6.01 20.46 -4.51
CA ILE A 31 6.19 21.26 -5.72
C ILE A 31 5.97 20.34 -6.92
N PRO A 32 4.95 20.58 -7.76
CA PRO A 32 4.74 19.76 -8.93
C PRO A 32 5.87 20.00 -9.95
N VAL A 33 6.30 18.93 -10.63
CA VAL A 33 7.30 19.00 -11.71
C VAL A 33 6.81 19.86 -12.87
N ARG A 34 5.49 19.85 -13.10
CA ARG A 34 4.80 20.61 -14.15
C ARG A 34 3.86 21.63 -13.49
N LYS A 35 3.94 22.89 -13.92
CA LYS A 35 3.21 24.01 -13.28
C LYS A 35 1.69 23.86 -13.37
N GLU A 36 1.21 23.16 -14.39
CA GLU A 36 -0.21 22.88 -14.66
C GLU A 36 -0.80 21.78 -13.78
N VAL A 37 0.02 21.04 -13.02
CA VAL A 37 -0.45 19.93 -12.19
C VAL A 37 -0.91 20.45 -10.82
N ASN A 38 -2.20 20.25 -10.52
CA ASN A 38 -2.74 20.46 -9.19
C ASN A 38 -2.59 19.19 -8.34
N ILE A 39 -1.79 19.24 -7.28
CA ILE A 39 -1.61 18.13 -6.34
C ILE A 39 -2.68 18.23 -5.26
N ILE A 40 -3.66 17.32 -5.29
CA ILE A 40 -4.77 17.30 -4.34
C ILE A 40 -4.37 16.54 -3.06
N HIS A 41 -3.75 15.37 -3.22
CA HIS A 41 -3.26 14.53 -2.12
C HIS A 41 -1.88 13.98 -2.46
N ALA A 42 -1.05 13.82 -1.44
CA ALA A 42 0.26 13.23 -1.55
C ALA A 42 0.51 12.31 -0.35
N PHE A 43 1.11 11.15 -0.61
CA PHE A 43 1.39 10.16 0.42
C PHE A 43 2.82 9.61 0.27
N LYS A 44 3.41 9.24 1.40
CA LYS A 44 4.68 8.51 1.51
C LYS A 44 4.40 7.07 1.95
N VAL A 45 5.18 6.13 1.44
CA VAL A 45 5.14 4.72 1.82
C VAL A 45 6.55 4.15 1.78
N ASP A 46 6.80 3.11 2.59
CA ASP A 46 8.00 2.29 2.45
C ASP A 46 7.87 1.42 1.19
N LEU A 47 8.60 1.81 0.14
CA LEU A 47 8.58 1.12 -1.14
C LEU A 47 9.20 -0.29 -1.06
N ASN A 48 10.16 -0.52 -0.17
CA ASN A 48 10.77 -1.84 -0.03
C ASN A 48 9.78 -2.84 0.58
N SER A 49 9.06 -2.42 1.63
CA SER A 49 7.97 -3.20 2.20
C SER A 49 6.89 -3.51 1.17
N LEU A 50 6.50 -2.51 0.37
CA LEU A 50 5.54 -2.71 -0.71
C LEU A 50 6.04 -3.71 -1.77
N ARG A 51 7.30 -3.59 -2.22
CA ARG A 51 7.92 -4.55 -3.15
C ARG A 51 7.96 -5.97 -2.58
N ASP A 52 8.26 -6.12 -1.29
CA ASP A 52 8.29 -7.42 -0.62
C ASP A 52 6.92 -8.10 -0.55
N MET A 53 5.84 -7.33 -0.43
CA MET A 53 4.48 -7.85 -0.56
C MET A 53 4.18 -8.25 -2.01
N LEU A 54 4.55 -7.40 -2.96
CA LEU A 54 4.21 -7.53 -4.37
C LEU A 54 4.99 -8.61 -5.13
N LYS A 55 6.17 -9.03 -4.65
CA LYS A 55 6.99 -10.06 -5.33
C LYS A 55 6.30 -11.42 -5.45
N ASN A 56 5.30 -11.67 -4.61
CA ASN A 56 4.51 -12.90 -4.61
C ASN A 56 3.20 -12.77 -5.39
N ALA A 57 2.95 -11.64 -6.06
CA ALA A 57 1.77 -11.48 -6.89
C ALA A 57 1.81 -12.47 -8.06
N PRO A 58 0.80 -13.34 -8.23
CA PRO A 58 0.75 -14.21 -9.39
C PRO A 58 0.37 -13.43 -10.65
N GLU A 59 0.72 -13.96 -11.81
CA GLU A 59 0.14 -13.46 -13.06
C GLU A 59 -1.34 -13.85 -13.16
N ALA A 60 -2.13 -12.98 -13.79
CA ALA A 60 -3.55 -13.24 -14.01
C ALA A 60 -3.76 -14.50 -14.89
N GLY A 61 -4.81 -15.27 -14.60
CA GLY A 61 -5.19 -16.44 -15.40
C GLY A 61 -4.50 -17.76 -15.03
N GLN A 62 -3.50 -17.75 -14.15
CA GLN A 62 -2.81 -18.97 -13.70
C GLN A 62 -3.53 -19.71 -12.55
N GLY A 63 -4.78 -19.36 -12.23
CA GLY A 63 -5.57 -19.99 -11.16
C GLY A 63 -5.11 -19.69 -9.74
N ALA A 64 -4.08 -18.87 -9.56
CA ALA A 64 -3.59 -18.43 -8.25
C ALA A 64 -4.34 -17.19 -7.74
N SER A 65 -4.50 -17.13 -6.42
CA SER A 65 -5.20 -16.01 -5.75
C SER A 65 -4.40 -14.70 -5.86
N PRO A 66 -5.06 -13.57 -6.17
CA PRO A 66 -4.40 -12.28 -6.18
C PRO A 66 -3.93 -11.87 -4.79
N ILE A 67 -2.95 -10.98 -4.73
CA ILE A 67 -2.56 -10.36 -3.46
C ILE A 67 -3.44 -9.14 -3.19
N THR A 68 -3.72 -8.89 -1.92
CA THR A 68 -4.45 -7.67 -1.52
C THR A 68 -3.46 -6.60 -1.12
N ILE A 69 -3.57 -5.41 -1.70
CA ILE A 69 -2.83 -4.21 -1.28
C ILE A 69 -3.80 -3.08 -0.98
N SER A 70 -3.35 -2.09 -0.21
CA SER A 70 -4.11 -0.88 0.09
C SER A 70 -3.47 0.30 -0.62
N LEU A 71 -4.21 1.12 -1.37
CA LEU A 71 -3.67 2.32 -2.03
C LEU A 71 -4.53 3.56 -1.73
N PRO A 72 -3.93 4.75 -1.60
CA PRO A 72 -4.67 6.00 -1.58
C PRO A 72 -5.33 6.25 -2.94
N THR A 73 -6.58 6.70 -2.93
CA THR A 73 -7.29 7.11 -4.15
C THR A 73 -7.33 8.62 -4.31
N THR A 74 -7.86 9.09 -5.43
CA THR A 74 -7.95 10.53 -5.76
C THR A 74 -8.82 11.32 -4.81
N ASP A 75 -9.66 10.67 -4.01
CA ASP A 75 -10.47 11.27 -2.94
C ASP A 75 -9.74 11.30 -1.57
N GLY A 76 -8.48 10.85 -1.53
CA GLY A 76 -7.66 10.81 -0.32
C GLY A 76 -7.95 9.63 0.62
N LYS A 77 -8.88 8.74 0.28
CA LYS A 77 -9.16 7.52 1.07
C LYS A 77 -8.21 6.40 0.69
N ILE A 78 -7.90 5.55 1.67
CA ILE A 78 -7.20 4.29 1.43
C ILE A 78 -8.25 3.23 1.06
N GLU A 79 -8.08 2.59 -0.09
CA GLU A 79 -8.93 1.49 -0.55
C GLU A 79 -8.09 0.26 -0.88
N ARG A 80 -8.73 -0.92 -0.83
CA ARG A 80 -8.10 -2.21 -1.06
C ARG A 80 -8.30 -2.66 -2.50
N PHE A 81 -7.27 -3.28 -3.05
CA PHE A 81 -7.24 -3.78 -4.41
C PHE A 81 -6.72 -5.20 -4.44
N SER A 82 -7.35 -6.06 -5.24
CA SER A 82 -6.81 -7.36 -5.62
C SER A 82 -5.87 -7.16 -6.81
N VAL A 83 -4.62 -7.56 -6.66
CA VAL A 83 -3.54 -7.25 -7.60
C VAL A 83 -2.89 -8.52 -8.13
N TYR A 84 -2.64 -8.50 -9.43
CA TYR A 84 -1.85 -9.48 -10.15
C TYR A 84 -0.59 -8.84 -10.71
N SER A 85 0.44 -9.66 -10.89
CA SER A 85 1.60 -9.31 -11.70
C SER A 85 1.19 -9.22 -13.18
N SER A 86 1.70 -8.20 -13.87
CA SER A 86 1.52 -7.99 -15.31
C SER A 86 2.90 -7.70 -15.91
N PRO A 87 3.81 -8.70 -15.96
CA PRO A 87 5.20 -8.50 -16.35
C PRO A 87 5.28 -8.01 -17.80
N VAL A 88 6.07 -6.95 -18.00
CA VAL A 88 6.31 -6.33 -19.32
C VAL A 88 7.76 -6.48 -19.79
N VAL A 89 8.63 -6.98 -18.91
CA VAL A 89 10.05 -7.21 -19.15
C VAL A 89 10.42 -8.63 -18.76
N GLU A 90 11.57 -9.10 -19.25
CA GLU A 90 12.11 -10.41 -18.90
C GLU A 90 12.50 -10.48 -17.41
N LYS A 91 12.35 -11.66 -16.80
CA LYS A 91 12.48 -11.88 -15.36
C LYS A 91 13.85 -11.47 -14.81
N SER A 92 14.95 -11.81 -15.48
CA SER A 92 16.29 -11.44 -15.03
C SER A 92 16.50 -9.92 -15.00
N MET A 93 15.90 -9.17 -15.94
CA MET A 93 15.90 -7.71 -15.89
C MET A 93 15.01 -7.17 -14.77
N ALA A 94 13.82 -7.74 -14.59
CA ALA A 94 12.93 -7.38 -13.49
C ALA A 94 13.61 -7.55 -12.13
N ASP A 95 14.27 -8.69 -11.92
CA ASP A 95 14.95 -9.02 -10.66
C ASP A 95 16.18 -8.13 -10.45
N ARG A 96 16.97 -7.86 -11.50
CA ARG A 96 18.18 -7.01 -11.41
C ARG A 96 17.86 -5.57 -11.07
N TYR A 97 16.79 -5.01 -11.64
CA TYR A 97 16.44 -3.59 -11.53
C TYR A 97 15.20 -3.33 -10.68
N GLN A 98 14.66 -4.36 -10.00
CA GLN A 98 13.47 -4.28 -9.15
C GLN A 98 12.23 -3.74 -9.90
N LEU A 99 12.10 -4.11 -11.18
CA LEU A 99 11.01 -3.66 -12.04
C LEU A 99 9.79 -4.56 -11.84
N GLY A 100 8.80 -4.06 -11.11
CA GLY A 100 7.50 -4.70 -10.97
C GLY A 100 6.44 -3.94 -11.76
N ALA A 101 5.56 -4.66 -12.44
CA ALA A 101 4.39 -4.10 -13.12
C ALA A 101 3.15 -4.86 -12.67
N TYR A 102 2.12 -4.13 -12.29
CA TYR A 102 0.97 -4.67 -11.58
C TYR A 102 -0.33 -4.07 -12.10
N SER A 103 -1.38 -4.88 -12.06
CA SER A 103 -2.75 -4.45 -12.36
C SER A 103 -3.72 -5.05 -11.36
N GLY A 104 -4.77 -4.30 -11.04
CA GLY A 104 -5.74 -4.76 -10.05
C GLY A 104 -7.09 -4.09 -10.13
N VAL A 105 -8.04 -4.66 -9.38
CA VAL A 105 -9.42 -4.21 -9.28
C VAL A 105 -9.74 -3.93 -7.82
N GLY A 106 -10.54 -2.89 -7.56
CA GLY A 106 -10.95 -2.51 -6.21
C GLY A 106 -11.79 -3.61 -5.56
N LEU A 107 -11.42 -3.99 -4.35
CA LEU A 107 -12.20 -4.87 -3.49
C LEU A 107 -13.36 -4.11 -2.82
N ASP A 108 -13.15 -2.84 -2.50
CA ASP A 108 -14.17 -1.98 -1.91
C ASP A 108 -15.11 -1.39 -2.98
N ASN A 109 -14.61 -1.21 -4.21
CA ASN A 109 -15.40 -0.77 -5.36
C ASN A 109 -14.88 -1.41 -6.68
N PRO A 110 -15.61 -2.39 -7.24
CA PRO A 110 -15.20 -3.09 -8.47
C PRO A 110 -15.09 -2.22 -9.72
N ASN A 111 -15.68 -1.01 -9.72
CA ASN A 111 -15.56 -0.07 -10.84
C ASN A 111 -14.22 0.68 -10.84
N LYS A 112 -13.43 0.57 -9.75
CA LYS A 112 -12.10 1.17 -9.68
C LYS A 112 -11.05 0.15 -10.09
N GLN A 113 -10.16 0.57 -10.97
CA GLN A 113 -9.05 -0.23 -11.45
C GLN A 113 -7.74 0.51 -11.25
N ILE A 114 -6.66 -0.23 -11.05
CA ILE A 114 -5.33 0.31 -10.87
C ILE A 114 -4.34 -0.36 -11.81
N ARG A 115 -3.35 0.42 -12.26
CA ARG A 115 -2.17 -0.06 -12.96
C ARG A 115 -0.99 0.77 -12.50
N PHE A 116 0.09 0.11 -12.06
CA PHE A 116 1.24 0.80 -11.52
C PHE A 116 2.52 -0.04 -11.67
N SER A 117 3.66 0.62 -11.52
CA SER A 117 4.98 -0.02 -11.48
C SER A 117 5.75 0.40 -10.24
N THR A 118 6.69 -0.45 -9.80
CA THR A 118 7.59 -0.19 -8.68
C THR A 118 9.03 0.12 -9.11
N ALA A 119 9.23 0.46 -10.38
CA ALA A 119 10.53 0.86 -10.93
C ALA A 119 11.13 2.07 -10.17
#